data_AF-A0A8J8YLT6-F1
#
_entry.id   AF-A0A8J8YLT6-F1
#
_cell.length_a   1.000
_cell.length_b   1.000
_cell.length_c   1.000
_cell.angle_alpha   90.00
_cell.angle_beta   90.00
_cell.angle_gamma   90.00
#
_symmetry.space_group_name_H-M   'P 1'
#
loop_
_entity.id
_entity.type
_entity.pdbx_description
1 polymer ?
#
loop_
_entity_poly.entity_id
_entity_poly.type
_entity_poly.pdbx_seq_one_letter_code
_entity_poly.pdbx_strand_id
1 'polypeptide(L)'
;MKGSRALLLVALTLFCICRLATGEDCNEFFMDFLQTLLVGTPEELYEGPLGKYNVNEDAKAAMTELKSCIDGLQPMHKAELIKLLVHVLGSQDGA
;
A
#
# COMPACT_ATOMS: atom_id res chain seq x y z
N MET A 1 -18.69 -6.71 -10.71
CA MET A 1 -17.58 -5.75 -10.55
C MET A 1 -17.92 -4.73 -9.47
N LYS A 2 -17.58 -5.03 -8.20
CA LYS A 2 -17.78 -4.13 -7.03
C LYS A 2 -16.49 -3.89 -6.23
N GLY A 3 -15.48 -4.76 -6.35
CA GLY A 3 -14.18 -4.63 -5.66
C GLY A 3 -13.24 -3.54 -6.22
N SER A 4 -13.28 -3.25 -7.53
CA SER A 4 -12.37 -2.26 -8.13
C SER A 4 -12.54 -0.84 -7.58
N ARG A 5 -13.76 -0.46 -7.19
CA ARG A 5 -14.03 0.89 -6.66
C ARG A 5 -13.56 1.03 -5.21
N ALA A 6 -13.67 -0.03 -4.41
CA ALA A 6 -13.19 -0.03 -3.03
C ALA A 6 -11.65 0.01 -2.98
N LEU A 7 -10.99 -0.78 -3.83
CA LEU A 7 -9.52 -0.78 -3.97
C LEU A 7 -8.99 0.59 -4.41
N LEU A 8 -9.64 1.21 -5.40
CA LEU A 8 -9.30 2.56 -5.83
C LEU A 8 -9.48 3.58 -4.71
N LEU A 9 -10.55 3.48 -3.92
CA LEU A 9 -10.79 4.39 -2.80
C LEU A 9 -9.75 4.20 -1.69
N VAL A 10 -9.37 2.97 -1.36
CA VAL A 10 -8.32 2.70 -0.35
C VAL A 10 -6.98 3.24 -0.81
N ALA A 11 -6.59 2.99 -2.07
CA ALA A 11 -5.36 3.53 -2.65
C ALA A 11 -5.36 5.07 -2.70
N LEU A 12 -6.50 5.68 -3.07
CA LEU A 12 -6.66 7.13 -3.08
C LEU A 12 -6.60 7.73 -1.67
N THR A 13 -7.16 7.03 -0.67
CA THR A 13 -7.14 7.46 0.73
C THR A 13 -5.73 7.36 1.31
N LEU A 14 -5.00 6.28 1.03
CA LEU A 14 -3.57 6.16 1.35
C LEU A 14 -2.78 7.30 0.72
N PHE A 15 -3.00 7.57 -0.57
CA PHE A 15 -2.33 8.64 -1.30
C PHE A 15 -2.62 10.05 -0.73
N CYS A 16 -3.85 10.29 -0.29
CA CYS A 16 -4.24 11.54 0.36
C CYS A 16 -3.57 11.69 1.74
N ILE A 17 -3.45 10.62 2.52
CA ILE A 17 -2.82 10.65 3.85
C ILE A 17 -1.31 10.93 3.72
N CYS A 18 -0.63 10.35 2.73
CA CYS A 18 0.80 10.57 2.49
C CYS A 18 1.14 12.00 2.08
N ARG A 19 0.28 12.65 1.30
CA ARG A 19 0.49 14.06 0.92
C ARG A 19 0.26 15.04 2.08
N LEU A 20 -0.48 14.63 3.10
CA LEU A 20 -0.81 15.44 4.27
C LEU A 20 0.20 15.31 5.41
N ALA A 21 0.91 14.19 5.50
CA ALA A 21 1.93 13.96 6.53
C ALA A 21 3.29 14.48 6.03
N THR A 22 3.59 15.75 6.29
CA THR A 22 4.81 16.47 5.87
C THR A 22 6.10 16.05 6.59
N GLY A 23 6.24 14.79 7.01
CA GLY A 23 7.42 14.28 7.71
C GLY A 23 8.21 13.30 6.85
N GLU A 24 9.54 13.44 6.81
CA GLU A 24 10.47 12.53 6.10
C GLU A 24 10.25 11.06 6.51
N ASP A 25 9.99 10.81 7.80
CA ASP A 25 9.64 9.49 8.37
C ASP A 25 8.35 8.87 7.78
N CYS A 26 7.42 9.71 7.30
CA CYS A 26 6.17 9.23 6.71
C CYS A 26 6.38 8.71 5.29
N ASN A 27 7.41 9.18 4.58
CA ASN A 27 7.75 8.69 3.26
C ASN A 27 8.42 7.30 3.37
N GLU A 28 9.44 7.15 4.23
CA GLU A 28 10.12 5.86 4.44
C GLU A 28 9.16 4.77 4.93
N PHE A 29 8.37 5.05 5.97
CA PHE A 29 7.33 4.10 6.44
C PHE A 29 6.37 3.69 5.33
N PHE A 30 5.93 4.65 4.51
CA PHE A 30 4.96 4.39 3.46
C PHE A 30 5.55 3.57 2.32
N MET A 31 6.80 3.84 1.95
CA MET A 31 7.53 3.06 0.95
C MET A 31 7.69 1.61 1.42
N ASP A 32 8.08 1.39 2.67
CA ASP A 32 8.20 0.05 3.27
C ASP A 32 6.86 -0.66 3.37
N PHE A 33 5.81 0.07 3.78
CA PHE A 33 4.44 -0.46 3.82
C PHE A 33 3.96 -0.90 2.43
N LEU A 34 4.10 -0.03 1.42
CA LEU A 34 3.68 -0.35 0.05
C LEU A 34 4.49 -1.50 -0.55
N GLN A 35 5.80 -1.51 -0.33
CA GLN A 35 6.66 -2.60 -0.80
C GLN A 35 6.20 -3.92 -0.20
N THR A 36 6.05 -3.99 1.13
CA THR A 36 5.61 -5.21 1.80
C THR A 36 4.19 -5.62 1.38
N LEU A 37 3.29 -4.66 1.15
CA LEU A 37 1.93 -4.93 0.64
C LEU A 37 1.94 -5.51 -0.78
N LEU A 38 2.84 -5.05 -1.65
CA LEU A 38 2.87 -5.48 -3.05
C LEU A 38 3.60 -6.80 -3.25
N VAL A 39 4.73 -7.00 -2.58
CA VAL A 39 5.59 -8.17 -2.82
C VAL A 39 5.72 -9.13 -1.64
N GLY A 40 5.41 -8.70 -0.42
CA GLY A 40 5.51 -9.52 0.80
C GLY A 40 4.24 -10.30 1.14
N THR A 41 4.14 -10.74 2.40
CA THR A 41 2.97 -11.42 2.97
C THR A 41 2.22 -10.54 3.99
N PRO A 42 0.97 -10.89 4.36
CA PRO A 42 0.27 -10.24 5.46
C PRO A 42 1.07 -10.29 6.78
N GLU A 43 1.73 -11.40 7.09
CA GLU A 43 2.55 -11.55 8.30
C GLU A 43 3.73 -10.58 8.29
N GLU A 44 4.44 -10.48 7.17
CA GLU A 44 5.55 -9.52 7.01
C GLU A 44 5.09 -8.06 7.17
N LEU A 45 3.85 -7.73 6.76
CA LEU A 45 3.27 -6.42 7.01
C LEU A 45 3.11 -6.13 8.51
N TYR A 46 2.67 -7.12 9.31
CA TYR A 46 2.45 -6.97 10.75
C TYR A 46 3.73 -7.05 11.57
N GLU A 47 4.71 -7.85 11.14
CA GLU A 47 6.01 -7.92 11.82
C GLU A 47 6.93 -6.75 11.44
N GLY A 48 6.78 -6.21 10.23
CA GLY A 48 7.56 -5.08 9.73
C GLY A 48 6.85 -3.73 9.94
N PRO A 49 6.38 -3.08 8.86
CA PRO A 49 5.94 -1.68 8.91
C PRO A 49 4.81 -1.44 9.91
N LEU A 50 3.88 -2.39 10.08
CA LEU A 50 2.78 -2.25 11.03
C LEU A 50 3.11 -2.72 12.45
N GLY A 51 4.31 -3.26 12.72
CA GLY A 51 4.65 -3.89 14.00
C GLY A 51 4.62 -2.96 15.21
N LYS A 52 4.74 -1.65 15.00
CA LYS A 52 4.60 -0.63 16.05
C LYS A 52 3.13 -0.30 16.40
N TYR A 53 2.16 -0.81 15.63
CA TYR A 53 0.75 -0.52 15.81
C TYR A 53 0.01 -1.73 16.40
N ASN A 54 -0.91 -1.45 17.33
CA ASN A 54 -1.85 -2.47 17.80
C ASN A 54 -3.00 -2.62 16.79
N VAL A 55 -2.77 -3.40 15.74
CA VAL A 55 -3.76 -3.66 14.68
C VAL A 55 -4.79 -4.67 15.19
N ASN A 56 -6.07 -4.28 15.21
CA ASN A 56 -7.16 -5.15 15.63
C ASN A 56 -7.49 -6.23 14.58
N GLU A 57 -8.24 -7.26 14.98
CA GLU A 57 -8.54 -8.42 14.13
C GLU A 57 -9.36 -8.07 12.88
N ASP A 58 -10.29 -7.13 12.96
CA ASP A 58 -11.08 -6.68 11.80
C ASP A 58 -10.21 -5.97 10.76
N ALA A 59 -9.25 -5.15 11.22
CA ALA A 59 -8.27 -4.51 10.36
C ALA A 59 -7.32 -5.53 9.73
N LYS A 60 -6.92 -6.57 10.47
CA LYS A 60 -6.13 -7.67 9.90
C LYS A 60 -6.90 -8.43 8.82
N ALA A 61 -8.19 -8.71 9.05
CA ALA A 61 -9.04 -9.37 8.07
C ALA A 61 -9.17 -8.52 6.79
N ALA A 62 -9.40 -7.21 6.92
CA ALA A 62 -9.47 -6.30 5.78
C ALA A 62 -8.15 -6.24 4.99
N MET A 63 -7.01 -6.24 5.68
CA MET A 63 -5.68 -6.26 5.05
C MET A 63 -5.41 -7.58 4.30
N THR A 64 -5.86 -8.71 4.83
CA THR A 64 -5.79 -10.01 4.15
C THR A 64 -6.62 -10.02 2.86
N GLU A 65 -7.84 -9.47 2.88
CA GLU A 65 -8.67 -9.33 1.68
C GLU A 65 -8.02 -8.40 0.64
N LEU A 66 -7.48 -7.27 1.08
CA LEU A 66 -6.74 -6.34 0.22
C LEU A 66 -5.56 -7.04 -0.46
N LYS A 67 -4.77 -7.81 0.32
CA LYS A 67 -3.62 -8.55 -0.21
C LYS A 67 -4.04 -9.61 -1.21
N SER A 68 -5.11 -10.36 -0.92
CA SER A 68 -5.69 -11.34 -1.86
C SER A 68 -6.10 -10.69 -3.19
N CYS A 69 -6.66 -9.48 -3.15
CA CYS A 69 -6.98 -8.73 -4.37
C CYS A 69 -5.73 -8.39 -5.19
N ILE A 70 -4.63 -8.01 -4.53
CA ILE A 70 -3.35 -7.68 -5.19
C ILE A 70 -2.69 -8.93 -5.76
N ASP A 71 -2.71 -10.04 -5.01
CA ASP A 71 -2.12 -11.31 -5.44
C ASP A 71 -2.92 -11.97 -6.57
N GLY A 72 -4.23 -11.70 -6.66
CA GLY A 72 -5.08 -12.09 -7.77
C GLY A 72 -4.83 -11.31 -9.07
N LEU A 73 -4.00 -10.26 -9.06
CA LEU A 73 -3.64 -9.54 -10.28
C LEU A 73 -2.76 -10.41 -11.20
N GLN A 74 -3.01 -10.32 -12.51
CA GLN A 74 -2.10 -10.91 -13.48
C GLN A 74 -0.69 -10.30 -13.31
N PRO A 75 0.39 -11.09 -13.47
CA PRO A 75 1.76 -10.61 -13.25
C PRO A 75 2.09 -9.32 -14.02
N MET A 76 1.60 -9.18 -15.25
CA MET A 76 1.76 -7.97 -16.07
C MET A 76 1.11 -6.73 -15.42
N HIS A 77 -0.13 -6.85 -14.93
CA HIS A 77 -0.82 -5.74 -14.27
C HIS A 77 -0.16 -5.36 -12.94
N LYS A 78 0.33 -6.35 -12.19
CA LYS A 78 1.09 -6.11 -10.96
C LYS A 78 2.38 -5.34 -11.24
N ALA A 79 3.10 -5.70 -12.31
CA ALA A 79 4.29 -4.96 -12.75
C ALA A 79 3.99 -3.52 -13.19
N GLU A 80 2.92 -3.29 -13.95
CA GLU A 80 2.52 -1.93 -14.34
C GLU A 80 2.04 -1.08 -13.15
N LEU A 81 1.38 -1.69 -12.16
CA LEU A 81 1.02 -1.02 -10.90
C LEU A 81 2.26 -0.56 -10.14
N ILE A 82 3.29 -1.40 -10.02
CA ILE A 82 4.56 -1.04 -9.39
C ILE A 82 5.22 0.12 -10.13
N LYS A 83 5.28 0.08 -11.47
CA LYS A 83 5.85 1.19 -12.28
C LYS A 83 5.10 2.50 -12.06
N LEU A 84 3.77 2.45 -12.03
CA LEU A 84 2.95 3.64 -11.75
C LEU A 84 3.28 4.22 -10.38
N LEU A 85 3.41 3.38 -9.35
CA LEU A 85 3.76 3.82 -7.99
C LEU A 85 5.16 4.44 -7.93
N VAL A 86 6.16 3.81 -8.56
CA VAL A 86 7.52 4.37 -8.67
C VAL A 86 7.49 5.74 -9.36
N HIS A 87 6.71 5.89 -10.43
CA HIS A 87 6.59 7.16 -11.13
C HIS A 87 5.93 8.23 -10.24
N VAL A 88 4.83 7.89 -9.58
CA VAL A 88 4.10 8.83 -8.70
C VAL A 88 4.95 9.25 -7.49
N LEU A 89 5.71 8.33 -6.90
CA LEU A 89 6.49 8.57 -5.69
C LEU A 89 7.87 9.18 -5.98
N GLY A 90 8.50 8.81 -7.09
CA GLY A 90 9.77 9.35 -7.57
C GLY A 90 9.65 10.70 -8.30
N SER A 91 8.44 11.18 -8.60
CA SER A 91 8.23 12.51 -9.20
C SER A 91 8.32 13.66 -8.18
N GLN A 92 8.78 13.42 -6.95
CA GLN A 92 8.93 14.47 -5.92
C GLN A 92 10.15 15.39 -6.13
N ASP A 93 11.02 15.13 -7.11
CA ASP A 93 12.22 15.97 -7.38
C ASP A 93 11.98 17.13 -8.37
N GLY A 94 10.74 17.63 -8.51
CA GLY A 94 10.49 18.73 -9.46
C GLY A 94 9.19 19.49 -9.28
N ALA A 95 9.14 20.38 -8.27
CA ALA A 95 8.41 21.65 -8.29
C ALA A 95 8.85 22.54 -7.13
#